data_AF-A0A369S5X1-F1
#
_entry.id   AF-A0A369S5X1-F1
#
_cell.length_a   1.000
_cell.length_b   1.000
_cell.length_c   1.000
_cell.angle_alpha   90.00
_cell.angle_beta   90.00
_cell.angle_gamma   90.00
#
_symmetry.space_group_name_H-M   'P 1'
#
loop_
_entity.id
_entity.type
_entity.pdbx_description
1 polymer ?
#
loop_
_entity_poly.entity_id
_entity_poly.type
_entity_poly.pdbx_seq_one_letter_code
_entity_poly.pdbx_strand_id
1 'polypeptide(L)'
;MGIKLLVSIAFIALSIAFRLQNAHCAKVAVIPAFEKRHVLVLNTFAEALHDRGHDIQLFLRIVEKPHIILGIGALNVPRLLLNNPQPLSYVPILLTSYSSMMTFKERFINAIAYAMLNKFYSYALDQNIGSLKHKFDNTASMTTYEIENSVSMVLMTGDFVLEYSRPLLPNVKVIGTFSAKPAKPLSSDLEVFMNGERKVVYISFGSIYENFDAEKIKVFIDAVNRIPYKVVWKSKASVKDVGSHVKIVNWAPQNDILGMPISADQIDNAKQVVRAGLGIEINIRKLTSNDIDNGIARVTTDRSNLLFTERYQENAKHISTAIHSQRRSPQDTAVGWAEYIIANKGAKHLRMEGYKLSIVEFYMLDVALAWIIIIMTVIYLIKRFTQFIYFRC
;
A
#
# COMPACT_ATOMS: atom_id res chain seq x y z
N MET A 1 -8.41 -2.73 22.63
CA MET A 1 -8.00 -1.53 21.85
C MET A 1 -7.77 -1.85 20.36
N GLY A 2 -8.59 -2.71 19.75
CA GLY A 2 -8.44 -3.12 18.33
C GLY A 2 -9.57 -2.63 17.41
N ILE A 3 -10.75 -2.35 17.97
CA ILE A 3 -11.93 -1.91 17.21
C ILE A 3 -11.95 -0.39 17.00
N LYS A 4 -11.47 0.40 17.97
CA LYS A 4 -11.41 1.88 17.82
C LYS A 4 -10.44 2.34 16.72
N LEU A 5 -9.35 1.61 16.44
CA LEU A 5 -8.43 1.96 15.34
C LEU A 5 -9.04 1.67 13.96
N LEU A 6 -9.77 0.54 13.84
CA LEU A 6 -10.55 0.20 12.64
C LEU A 6 -11.70 1.18 12.38
N VAL A 7 -12.37 1.64 13.45
CA VAL A 7 -13.44 2.65 13.37
C VAL A 7 -12.88 4.04 13.06
N SER A 8 -11.69 4.40 13.53
CA SER A 8 -11.04 5.68 13.19
C SER A 8 -10.59 5.77 11.72
N ILE A 9 -10.19 4.64 11.11
CA ILE A 9 -9.91 4.56 9.66
C ILE A 9 -11.21 4.78 8.86
N ALA A 10 -12.35 4.30 9.38
CA ALA A 10 -13.66 4.48 8.76
C ALA A 10 -14.25 5.91 8.90
N PHE A 11 -13.76 6.73 9.85
CA PHE A 11 -14.39 8.02 10.19
C PHE A 11 -13.81 9.27 9.50
N ILE A 12 -12.73 9.15 8.72
CA ILE A 12 -12.10 10.31 8.02
C ILE A 12 -12.46 10.26 6.53
N ALA A 13 -13.75 10.25 6.23
CA ALA A 13 -14.32 10.33 4.88
C ALA A 13 -15.04 11.66 4.65
N LEU A 14 -14.38 12.78 5.00
CA LEU A 14 -14.92 14.11 4.74
C LEU A 14 -14.02 14.83 3.72
N SER A 15 -14.57 15.18 2.56
CA SER A 15 -13.95 16.13 1.65
C SER A 15 -14.89 17.31 1.38
N ILE A 16 -14.27 18.47 1.45
CA ILE A 16 -14.75 19.84 1.32
C ILE A 16 -15.18 20.12 -0.13
N ALA A 17 -16.18 20.98 -0.31
CA ALA A 17 -16.83 21.29 -1.59
C ALA A 17 -16.42 22.66 -2.13
N PHE A 18 -16.26 22.82 -3.47
CA PHE A 18 -16.50 24.10 -4.17
C PHE A 18 -16.95 23.91 -5.66
N ARG A 19 -17.82 24.84 -6.10
CA ARG A 19 -18.47 25.09 -7.44
C ARG A 19 -17.48 25.74 -8.45
N LEU A 20 -17.64 25.89 -9.77
CA LEU A 20 -18.64 25.62 -10.84
C LEU A 20 -17.97 25.90 -12.23
N GLN A 21 -18.66 25.50 -13.32
CA GLN A 21 -18.72 26.06 -14.70
C GLN A 21 -17.70 25.68 -15.81
N ASN A 22 -18.32 25.30 -16.95
CA ASN A 22 -17.82 25.06 -18.31
C ASN A 22 -17.00 23.79 -18.58
N ALA A 23 -17.45 23.02 -19.59
CA ALA A 23 -17.14 21.62 -19.79
C ALA A 23 -16.64 21.37 -21.21
N HIS A 24 -15.34 21.08 -21.37
CA HIS A 24 -14.80 20.45 -22.59
C HIS A 24 -13.64 19.45 -22.36
N CYS A 25 -13.24 19.16 -21.11
CA CYS A 25 -12.11 18.27 -20.84
C CYS A 25 -12.53 16.94 -20.17
N ALA A 26 -11.70 15.90 -20.38
CA ALA A 26 -11.83 14.62 -19.69
C ALA A 26 -11.52 14.80 -18.19
N LYS A 27 -12.33 14.20 -17.33
CA LYS A 27 -12.30 14.45 -15.89
C LYS A 27 -11.62 13.28 -15.19
N VAL A 28 -10.37 13.46 -14.77
CA VAL A 28 -9.65 12.46 -13.95
C VAL A 28 -10.20 12.51 -12.53
N ALA A 29 -11.03 11.53 -12.14
CA ALA A 29 -11.56 11.43 -10.79
C ALA A 29 -10.57 10.72 -9.86
N VAL A 30 -9.88 11.47 -9.00
CA VAL A 30 -8.98 10.86 -8.03
C VAL A 30 -9.72 10.54 -6.74
N ILE A 31 -9.89 9.24 -6.42
CA ILE A 31 -10.56 8.80 -5.20
C ILE A 31 -9.50 8.65 -4.10
N PRO A 32 -9.51 9.47 -3.02
CA PRO A 32 -8.55 9.34 -1.95
C PRO A 32 -8.82 8.05 -1.15
N ALA A 33 -7.78 7.23 -0.99
CA ALA A 33 -7.61 6.48 0.24
C ALA A 33 -6.94 7.43 1.26
N PHE A 34 -7.56 7.62 2.43
CA PHE A 34 -7.06 8.00 3.78
C PHE A 34 -5.91 9.04 4.02
N GLU A 35 -6.10 9.97 4.98
CA GLU A 35 -5.11 10.87 5.61
C GLU A 35 -4.49 12.06 4.82
N LYS A 36 -4.10 13.12 5.57
CA LYS A 36 -3.49 14.38 5.08
C LYS A 36 -2.24 14.20 4.21
N ARG A 37 -1.52 13.07 4.32
CA ARG A 37 -0.33 12.77 3.52
C ARG A 37 -0.67 12.21 2.13
N HIS A 38 -1.79 11.51 2.01
CA HIS A 38 -2.27 11.08 0.71
C HIS A 38 -2.76 12.28 -0.11
N VAL A 39 -3.28 13.33 0.54
CA VAL A 39 -3.57 14.62 -0.10
C VAL A 39 -2.33 15.23 -0.78
N LEU A 40 -1.13 15.08 -0.22
CA LEU A 40 0.10 15.59 -0.88
C LEU A 40 0.41 14.85 -2.19
N VAL A 41 0.24 13.52 -2.18
CA VAL A 41 0.37 12.69 -3.38
C VAL A 41 -0.67 13.11 -4.43
N LEU A 42 -1.91 13.32 -4.01
CA LEU A 42 -2.99 13.77 -4.88
C LEU A 42 -2.70 15.15 -5.48
N ASN A 43 -2.29 16.11 -4.66
CA ASN A 43 -1.94 17.45 -5.10
C ASN A 43 -0.78 17.43 -6.08
N THR A 44 0.25 16.61 -5.84
CA THR A 44 1.39 16.50 -6.76
C THR A 44 0.96 15.95 -8.12
N PHE A 45 0.08 14.93 -8.14
CA PHE A 45 -0.45 14.42 -9.41
C PHE A 45 -1.37 15.43 -10.10
N ALA A 46 -2.19 16.15 -9.33
CA ALA A 46 -3.03 17.23 -9.83
C ALA A 46 -2.19 18.37 -10.42
N GLU A 47 -1.19 18.89 -9.71
CA GLU A 47 -0.26 19.91 -10.20
C GLU A 47 0.39 19.48 -11.53
N ALA A 48 0.90 18.24 -11.61
CA ALA A 48 1.51 17.73 -12.84
C ALA A 48 0.55 17.66 -14.04
N LEU A 49 -0.73 17.36 -13.80
CA LEU A 49 -1.78 17.42 -14.84
C LEU A 49 -2.11 18.87 -15.21
N HIS A 50 -2.19 19.76 -14.23
CA HIS A 50 -2.50 21.18 -14.43
C HIS A 50 -1.41 21.89 -15.24
N ASP A 51 -0.14 21.64 -14.93
CA ASP A 51 1.02 22.18 -15.64
C ASP A 51 1.04 21.78 -17.11
N ARG A 52 0.34 20.69 -17.46
CA ARG A 52 0.18 20.20 -18.84
C ARG A 52 -1.15 20.62 -19.48
N GLY A 53 -1.87 21.54 -18.86
CA GLY A 53 -3.11 22.13 -19.39
C GLY A 53 -4.37 21.31 -19.13
N HIS A 54 -4.33 20.31 -18.25
CA HIS A 54 -5.52 19.52 -17.91
C HIS A 54 -6.31 20.14 -16.76
N ASP A 55 -7.63 20.22 -16.90
CA ASP A 55 -8.55 20.61 -15.82
C ASP A 55 -8.83 19.42 -14.89
N ILE A 56 -8.68 19.62 -13.58
CA ILE A 56 -8.80 18.56 -12.57
C ILE A 56 -9.95 18.88 -11.65
N GLN A 57 -10.88 17.93 -11.53
CA GLN A 57 -12.06 18.09 -10.68
C GLN A 57 -12.06 16.96 -9.64
N LEU A 58 -11.96 17.33 -8.35
CA LEU A 58 -12.26 16.42 -7.27
C LEU A 58 -13.79 16.35 -7.10
N PHE A 59 -14.33 15.13 -7.16
CA PHE A 59 -15.67 14.67 -6.72
C PHE A 59 -16.84 14.47 -7.74
N LEU A 60 -17.38 13.23 -7.67
CA LEU A 60 -18.74 12.65 -7.88
C LEU A 60 -19.69 12.96 -9.05
N ARG A 61 -19.36 13.79 -10.04
CA ARG A 61 -20.12 13.81 -11.32
C ARG A 61 -19.49 12.97 -12.44
N ILE A 62 -18.59 12.05 -12.09
CA ILE A 62 -17.65 11.41 -13.04
C ILE A 62 -18.00 9.94 -13.31
N VAL A 63 -19.04 9.36 -12.69
CA VAL A 63 -19.39 7.95 -12.94
C VAL A 63 -19.76 7.71 -14.43
N GLU A 64 -20.26 8.73 -15.13
CA GLU A 64 -20.57 8.67 -16.57
C GLU A 64 -19.40 8.99 -17.50
N LYS A 65 -18.21 9.30 -16.96
CA LYS A 65 -17.03 9.68 -17.73
C LYS A 65 -15.84 8.76 -17.43
N PRO A 66 -14.87 8.65 -18.36
CA PRO A 66 -13.61 7.96 -18.07
C PRO A 66 -12.96 8.52 -16.81
N HIS A 67 -12.59 7.65 -15.88
CA HIS A 67 -11.95 8.03 -14.63
C HIS A 67 -10.88 7.01 -14.20
N ILE A 68 -9.94 7.51 -13.39
CA ILE A 68 -8.73 6.80 -12.98
C ILE A 68 -8.65 6.84 -11.46
N ILE A 69 -8.60 5.68 -10.83
CA ILE A 69 -8.36 5.61 -9.38
C ILE A 69 -6.86 5.68 -9.12
N LEU A 70 -6.46 6.54 -8.19
CA LEU A 70 -5.11 6.53 -7.63
C LEU A 70 -5.14 5.79 -6.29
N GLY A 71 -4.74 4.52 -6.31
CA GLY A 71 -4.67 3.67 -5.12
C GLY A 71 -3.40 3.96 -4.33
N ILE A 72 -3.57 4.26 -3.05
CA ILE A 72 -2.48 4.56 -2.12
C ILE A 72 -2.48 3.54 -0.99
N GLY A 73 -1.31 2.91 -0.77
CA GLY A 73 -1.11 1.83 0.20
C GLY A 73 -0.64 0.53 -0.46
N ALA A 74 -0.38 -0.48 0.36
CA ALA A 74 0.09 -1.79 -0.10
C ALA A 74 -0.91 -2.53 -1.01
N LEU A 75 -0.39 -3.27 -2.00
CA LEU A 75 -1.20 -3.99 -2.99
C LEU A 75 -2.00 -5.16 -2.41
N ASN A 76 -1.72 -5.58 -1.17
CA ASN A 76 -2.38 -6.66 -0.46
C ASN A 76 -3.62 -6.21 0.35
N VAL A 77 -4.03 -4.95 0.23
CA VAL A 77 -5.32 -4.45 0.72
C VAL A 77 -6.44 -4.93 -0.21
N PRO A 78 -7.45 -5.67 0.29
CA PRO A 78 -8.58 -6.10 -0.53
C PRO A 78 -9.28 -4.92 -1.21
N ARG A 79 -9.78 -5.14 -2.43
CA ARG A 79 -10.46 -4.16 -3.29
C ARG A 79 -9.65 -2.94 -3.76
N LEU A 80 -8.43 -2.73 -3.28
CA LEU A 80 -7.59 -1.62 -3.76
C LEU A 80 -7.24 -1.76 -5.26
N LEU A 81 -7.12 -3.01 -5.72
CA LEU A 81 -6.94 -3.35 -7.13
C LEU A 81 -8.27 -3.67 -7.86
N LEU A 82 -9.40 -3.32 -7.25
CA LEU A 82 -10.75 -3.62 -7.74
C LEU A 82 -10.90 -5.12 -8.06
N ASN A 83 -11.21 -5.45 -9.32
CA ASN A 83 -11.45 -6.80 -9.81
C ASN A 83 -10.18 -7.61 -10.06
N ASN A 84 -9.00 -7.10 -9.72
CA ASN A 84 -7.77 -7.86 -9.91
C ASN A 84 -7.78 -9.13 -9.04
N PRO A 85 -7.58 -10.33 -9.61
CA PRO A 85 -7.48 -11.55 -8.84
C PRO A 85 -6.39 -11.45 -7.76
N GLN A 86 -6.71 -11.95 -6.56
CA GLN A 86 -5.77 -11.96 -5.43
C GLN A 86 -5.13 -13.35 -5.31
N PRO A 87 -3.81 -13.49 -5.52
CA PRO A 87 -3.12 -14.76 -5.39
C PRO A 87 -2.85 -15.12 -3.92
N LEU A 88 -3.91 -15.56 -3.21
CA LEU A 88 -3.88 -15.84 -1.76
C LEU A 88 -2.93 -16.97 -1.35
N SER A 89 -2.45 -17.77 -2.31
CA SER A 89 -1.52 -18.87 -2.07
C SER A 89 -0.11 -18.41 -1.68
N TYR A 90 0.31 -17.22 -2.13
CA TYR A 90 1.66 -16.69 -1.87
C TYR A 90 1.69 -15.19 -1.57
N VAL A 91 0.55 -14.48 -1.61
CA VAL A 91 0.48 -13.10 -1.13
C VAL A 91 -0.31 -13.02 0.18
N PRO A 92 0.36 -12.64 1.28
CA PRO A 92 -0.30 -12.46 2.56
C PRO A 92 -1.20 -11.23 2.54
N ILE A 93 -2.42 -11.39 3.05
CA ILE A 93 -3.37 -10.30 3.24
C ILE A 93 -2.92 -9.42 4.39
N LEU A 94 -3.17 -8.12 4.27
CA LEU A 94 -2.92 -7.14 5.32
C LEU A 94 -3.37 -7.66 6.70
N LEU A 95 -2.59 -7.38 7.74
CA LEU A 95 -2.82 -7.78 9.13
C LEU A 95 -2.59 -9.27 9.45
N THR A 96 -2.42 -10.15 8.47
CA THR A 96 -2.10 -11.57 8.74
C THR A 96 -0.67 -11.78 9.21
N SER A 97 0.22 -10.81 8.90
CA SER A 97 1.62 -10.85 9.30
C SER A 97 2.44 -12.01 8.70
N TYR A 98 1.92 -12.74 7.71
CA TYR A 98 2.59 -13.85 7.04
C TYR A 98 3.59 -13.41 5.97
N SER A 99 4.40 -14.35 5.47
CA SER A 99 5.31 -14.16 4.33
C SER A 99 4.73 -14.78 3.05
N SER A 100 5.47 -14.77 1.94
CA SER A 100 5.08 -15.52 0.74
C SER A 100 5.21 -17.03 0.88
N MET A 101 6.00 -17.48 1.86
CA MET A 101 6.21 -18.90 2.17
C MET A 101 5.23 -19.31 3.28
N MET A 102 3.97 -19.52 2.91
CA MET A 102 2.92 -19.95 3.84
C MET A 102 2.73 -21.46 3.85
N THR A 103 2.62 -22.03 5.04
CA THR A 103 2.12 -23.39 5.26
C THR A 103 0.65 -23.51 4.84
N PHE A 104 0.12 -24.73 4.77
CA PHE A 104 -1.31 -24.94 4.50
C PHE A 104 -2.21 -24.21 5.50
N LYS A 105 -1.89 -24.30 6.81
CA LYS A 105 -2.66 -23.63 7.88
C LYS A 105 -2.64 -22.12 7.72
N GLU A 106 -1.49 -21.54 7.39
CA GLU A 106 -1.37 -20.09 7.15
C GLU A 106 -2.11 -19.66 5.89
N ARG A 107 -2.04 -20.42 4.80
CA ARG A 107 -2.83 -20.15 3.59
C ARG A 107 -4.33 -20.22 3.87
N PHE A 108 -4.78 -21.16 4.70
CA PHE A 108 -6.17 -21.26 5.11
C PHE A 108 -6.63 -20.04 5.92
N ILE A 109 -5.84 -19.61 6.90
CA ILE A 109 -6.11 -18.38 7.67
C ILE A 109 -6.06 -17.15 6.77
N ASN A 110 -5.11 -17.08 5.84
CA ASN A 110 -4.98 -16.00 4.87
C ASN A 110 -6.24 -15.89 4.00
N ALA A 111 -6.80 -17.01 3.57
CA ALA A 111 -8.04 -17.05 2.80
C ALA A 111 -9.26 -16.58 3.62
N ILE A 112 -9.33 -16.95 4.91
CA ILE A 112 -10.38 -16.44 5.81
C ILE A 112 -10.23 -14.92 6.01
N ALA A 113 -9.01 -14.45 6.26
CA ALA A 113 -8.72 -13.03 6.43
C ALA A 113 -9.09 -12.23 5.18
N TYR A 114 -8.76 -12.74 3.98
CA TYR A 114 -9.21 -12.17 2.72
C TYR A 114 -10.73 -12.04 2.66
N ALA A 115 -11.47 -13.13 2.91
CA ALA A 115 -12.92 -13.14 2.81
C ALA A 115 -13.56 -12.13 3.77
N MET A 116 -13.08 -12.08 5.03
CA MET A 116 -13.54 -11.13 6.04
C MET A 116 -13.25 -9.68 5.66
N LEU A 117 -12.00 -9.35 5.31
CA LEU A 117 -11.62 -7.99 4.95
C LEU A 117 -12.27 -7.54 3.65
N ASN A 118 -12.35 -8.41 2.63
CA ASN A 118 -13.05 -8.09 1.38
C ASN A 118 -14.53 -7.75 1.63
N LYS A 119 -15.21 -8.50 2.50
CA LYS A 119 -16.60 -8.20 2.88
C LYS A 119 -16.70 -6.89 3.65
N PHE A 120 -15.78 -6.65 4.58
CA PHE A 120 -15.70 -5.40 5.33
C PHE A 120 -15.51 -4.19 4.39
N TYR A 121 -14.53 -4.24 3.49
CA TYR A 121 -14.27 -3.16 2.52
C TYR A 121 -15.45 -2.96 1.56
N SER A 122 -16.09 -4.03 1.08
CA SER A 122 -17.31 -3.94 0.28
C SER A 122 -18.40 -3.17 1.02
N TYR A 123 -18.69 -3.56 2.27
CA TYR A 123 -19.72 -2.91 3.07
C TYR A 123 -19.38 -1.44 3.36
N ALA A 124 -18.13 -1.14 3.70
CA ALA A 124 -17.68 0.22 3.93
C ALA A 124 -17.81 1.08 2.67
N LEU A 125 -17.45 0.56 1.50
CA LEU A 125 -17.61 1.24 0.23
C LEU A 125 -19.08 1.49 -0.11
N ASP A 126 -19.94 0.48 0.06
CA ASP A 126 -21.39 0.58 -0.15
C ASP A 126 -22.02 1.66 0.74
N GLN A 127 -21.66 1.69 2.02
CA GLN A 127 -22.13 2.71 2.97
C GLN A 127 -21.66 4.11 2.57
N ASN A 128 -20.38 4.25 2.22
CA ASN A 128 -19.81 5.52 1.79
C ASN A 128 -20.50 6.02 0.51
N ILE A 129 -20.62 5.19 -0.52
CA ILE A 129 -21.30 5.55 -1.77
C ILE A 129 -22.77 5.87 -1.52
N GLY A 130 -23.48 5.07 -0.71
CA GLY A 130 -24.87 5.32 -0.33
C GLY A 130 -25.07 6.68 0.33
N SER A 131 -24.22 7.01 1.32
CA SER A 131 -24.26 8.31 2.00
C SER A 131 -24.03 9.49 1.03
N LEU A 132 -23.16 9.29 0.04
CA LEU A 132 -22.84 10.28 -0.97
C LEU A 132 -23.98 10.48 -1.97
N LYS A 133 -24.65 9.41 -2.40
CA LYS A 133 -25.84 9.49 -3.26
C LYS A 133 -26.96 10.30 -2.62
N HIS A 134 -27.21 10.10 -1.32
CA HIS A 134 -28.19 10.88 -0.57
C HIS A 134 -27.82 12.37 -0.48
N LYS A 135 -26.53 12.69 -0.41
CA LYS A 135 -26.04 14.06 -0.25
C LYS A 135 -25.98 14.86 -1.56
N PHE A 136 -25.80 14.21 -2.70
CA PHE A 136 -25.52 14.84 -4.00
C PHE A 136 -26.61 14.63 -5.07
N ASP A 137 -27.86 14.46 -4.65
CA ASP A 137 -29.05 14.51 -5.51
C ASP A 137 -29.07 13.44 -6.64
N ASN A 138 -29.32 12.18 -6.26
CA ASN A 138 -29.82 11.03 -7.05
C ASN A 138 -29.32 10.74 -8.50
N THR A 139 -28.29 11.40 -9.03
CA THR A 139 -27.83 11.23 -10.42
C THR A 139 -26.95 10.00 -10.67
N ALA A 140 -26.93 8.99 -9.78
CA ALA A 140 -26.22 7.74 -10.04
C ALA A 140 -27.13 6.54 -9.75
N SER A 141 -27.84 6.09 -10.79
CA SER A 141 -28.60 4.82 -10.81
C SER A 141 -27.68 3.59 -10.64
N MET A 142 -26.38 3.77 -10.87
CA MET A 142 -25.39 2.69 -10.83
C MET A 142 -25.12 2.19 -9.41
N THR A 143 -25.22 0.89 -9.22
CA THR A 143 -24.76 0.16 -8.03
C THR A 143 -23.26 0.39 -7.76
N THR A 144 -22.81 0.14 -6.53
CA THR A 144 -21.37 0.18 -6.19
C THR A 144 -20.54 -0.70 -7.12
N TYR A 145 -21.06 -1.87 -7.46
CA TYR A 145 -20.43 -2.80 -8.39
C TYR A 145 -20.25 -2.20 -9.78
N GLU A 146 -21.28 -1.52 -10.31
CA GLU A 146 -21.19 -0.81 -11.58
C GLU A 146 -20.20 0.35 -11.53
N ILE A 147 -20.11 1.05 -10.39
CA ILE A 147 -19.12 2.11 -10.16
C ILE A 147 -17.70 1.54 -10.19
N GLU A 148 -17.40 0.49 -9.41
CA GLU A 148 -16.10 -0.19 -9.40
C GLU A 148 -15.71 -0.68 -10.80
N ASN A 149 -16.68 -1.21 -11.55
CA ASN A 149 -16.46 -1.68 -12.90
C ASN A 149 -16.23 -0.55 -13.90
N SER A 150 -16.84 0.62 -13.71
CA SER A 150 -16.73 1.75 -14.65
C SER A 150 -15.33 2.38 -14.71
N VAL A 151 -14.44 2.02 -13.79
CA VAL A 151 -13.07 2.52 -13.68
C VAL A 151 -12.26 2.17 -14.91
N SER A 152 -11.71 3.21 -15.55
CA SER A 152 -10.89 3.06 -16.77
C SER A 152 -9.47 2.60 -16.44
N MET A 153 -8.92 3.03 -15.31
CA MET A 153 -7.58 2.66 -14.87
C MET A 153 -7.42 2.76 -13.36
N VAL A 154 -6.60 1.89 -12.78
CA VAL A 154 -6.10 1.97 -11.40
C VAL A 154 -4.60 2.19 -11.46
N LEU A 155 -4.16 3.33 -10.93
CA LEU A 155 -2.76 3.65 -10.74
C LEU A 155 -2.40 3.38 -9.28
N MET A 156 -1.45 2.51 -9.04
CA MET A 156 -1.01 2.09 -7.71
C MET A 156 0.32 2.74 -7.35
N THR A 157 0.35 3.47 -6.24
CA THR A 157 1.56 4.10 -5.73
C THR A 157 2.38 3.08 -4.92
N GLY A 158 3.09 2.20 -5.61
CA GLY A 158 3.95 1.17 -5.02
C GLY A 158 5.04 0.77 -6.00
N ASP A 159 5.91 -0.15 -5.59
CA ASP A 159 6.99 -0.64 -6.44
C ASP A 159 7.21 -2.15 -6.22
N PHE A 160 7.34 -2.92 -7.31
CA PHE A 160 7.57 -4.36 -7.26
C PHE A 160 8.92 -4.75 -6.65
N VAL A 161 9.84 -3.82 -6.52
CA VAL A 161 11.06 -4.01 -5.72
C VAL A 161 10.73 -4.27 -4.24
N LEU A 162 9.60 -3.74 -3.74
CA LEU A 162 9.14 -3.95 -2.35
C LEU A 162 7.88 -4.83 -2.27
N GLU A 163 7.04 -4.84 -3.30
CA GLU A 163 5.77 -5.57 -3.33
C GLU A 163 5.94 -7.06 -3.64
N TYR A 164 4.89 -7.86 -3.42
CA TYR A 164 4.87 -9.24 -3.90
C TYR A 164 4.57 -9.27 -5.40
N SER A 165 5.41 -9.95 -6.19
CA SER A 165 5.15 -10.18 -7.62
C SER A 165 3.78 -10.85 -7.81
N ARG A 166 2.96 -10.35 -8.73
CA ARG A 166 1.60 -10.85 -8.97
C ARG A 166 1.09 -10.49 -10.36
N PRO A 167 0.13 -11.25 -10.91
CA PRO A 167 -0.56 -10.83 -12.13
C PRO A 167 -1.38 -9.57 -11.87
N LEU A 168 -1.31 -8.64 -12.83
CA LEU A 168 -2.12 -7.43 -12.85
C LEU A 168 -3.00 -7.40 -14.09
N LEU A 169 -4.23 -6.92 -13.95
CA LEU A 169 -5.10 -6.62 -15.07
C LEU A 169 -4.48 -5.51 -15.94
N PRO A 170 -4.78 -5.45 -17.25
CA PRO A 170 -4.18 -4.45 -18.13
C PRO A 170 -4.50 -3.00 -17.74
N ASN A 171 -5.62 -2.76 -17.08
CA ASN A 171 -6.01 -1.45 -16.55
C ASN A 171 -5.45 -1.14 -15.16
N VAL A 172 -4.60 -1.99 -14.58
CA VAL A 172 -3.92 -1.75 -13.31
C VAL A 172 -2.44 -1.49 -13.57
N LYS A 173 -1.92 -0.36 -13.11
CA LYS A 173 -0.52 0.04 -13.28
C LYS A 173 0.12 0.38 -11.95
N VAL A 174 1.25 -0.24 -11.66
CA VAL A 174 2.10 0.12 -10.53
C VAL A 174 3.10 1.15 -11.03
N ILE A 175 3.05 2.36 -10.45
CA ILE A 175 3.70 3.54 -11.03
C ILE A 175 4.77 4.15 -10.14
N GLY A 176 5.14 3.51 -9.02
CA GLY A 176 6.08 4.08 -8.05
C GLY A 176 5.43 5.13 -7.14
N THR A 177 6.21 5.71 -6.23
CA THR A 177 5.73 6.71 -5.27
C THR A 177 6.02 8.12 -5.76
N PHE A 178 5.06 9.05 -5.62
CA PHE A 178 5.28 10.46 -5.99
C PHE A 178 6.00 11.29 -4.91
N SER A 179 6.17 10.71 -3.73
CA SER A 179 6.61 11.42 -2.53
C SER A 179 8.12 11.58 -2.43
N ALA A 180 8.89 10.73 -3.11
CA ALA A 180 10.34 10.86 -3.18
C ALA A 180 10.71 11.96 -4.19
N LYS A 181 11.32 13.04 -3.70
CA LYS A 181 11.83 14.16 -4.53
C LYS A 181 13.34 14.28 -4.32
N PRO A 182 14.10 14.84 -5.27
CA PRO A 182 15.50 15.17 -5.03
C PRO A 182 15.66 15.96 -3.72
N ALA A 183 16.65 15.57 -2.93
CA ALA A 183 16.91 16.20 -1.64
C ALA A 183 17.22 17.69 -1.81
N LYS A 184 16.57 18.52 -1.01
CA LYS A 184 16.92 19.94 -0.88
C LYS A 184 18.04 20.14 0.14
N PRO A 185 18.79 21.25 0.08
CA PRO A 185 19.75 21.59 1.13
C PRO A 185 19.07 21.61 2.52
N LEU A 186 19.76 21.06 3.52
CA LEU A 186 19.29 21.09 4.91
C LEU A 186 19.41 22.50 5.49
N SER A 187 18.74 22.76 6.61
CA SER A 187 19.04 23.98 7.37
C SER A 187 20.48 23.95 7.86
N SER A 188 21.14 25.11 7.94
CA SER A 188 22.53 25.23 8.40
C SER A 188 22.78 24.51 9.72
N ASP A 189 21.84 24.61 10.65
CA ASP A 189 21.90 23.98 11.97
C ASP A 189 21.82 22.43 11.91
N LEU A 190 21.05 21.86 10.98
CA LEU A 190 21.01 20.42 10.76
C LEU A 190 22.24 19.94 9.98
N GLU A 191 22.66 20.70 8.97
CA GLU A 191 23.82 20.38 8.14
C GLU A 191 25.10 20.34 8.98
N VAL A 192 25.37 21.39 9.78
CA VAL A 192 26.51 21.44 10.70
C VAL A 192 26.48 20.28 11.69
N PHE A 193 25.31 19.96 12.23
CA PHE A 193 25.17 18.84 13.16
C PHE A 193 25.46 17.49 12.48
N MET A 194 24.94 17.27 11.27
CA MET A 194 25.06 16.00 10.55
C MET A 194 26.43 15.82 9.88
N ASN A 195 27.16 16.90 9.60
CA ASN A 195 28.46 16.84 8.94
C ASN A 195 29.54 16.13 9.79
N GLY A 196 30.58 15.60 9.14
CA GLY A 196 31.69 14.88 9.75
C GLY A 196 31.60 13.36 9.62
N GLU A 197 32.55 12.64 10.22
CA GLU A 197 32.74 11.20 9.98
C GLU A 197 31.79 10.29 10.78
N ARG A 198 31.18 10.80 11.86
CA ARG A 198 30.24 10.00 12.66
C ARG A 198 28.95 9.79 11.87
N LYS A 199 28.59 8.51 11.64
CA LYS A 199 27.30 8.14 11.05
C LYS A 199 26.13 8.72 11.87
N VAL A 200 25.03 9.02 11.18
CA VAL A 200 23.83 9.62 11.75
C VAL A 200 22.68 8.60 11.77
N VAL A 201 21.99 8.51 12.90
CA VAL A 201 20.72 7.78 13.06
C VAL A 201 19.58 8.79 13.10
N TYR A 202 18.58 8.62 12.23
CA TYR A 202 17.35 9.41 12.25
C TYR A 202 16.22 8.62 12.90
N ILE A 203 15.57 9.21 13.90
CA ILE A 203 14.46 8.59 14.63
C ILE A 203 13.17 9.38 14.40
N SER A 204 12.14 8.71 13.89
CA SER A 204 10.79 9.27 13.76
C SER A 204 9.72 8.20 13.89
N PHE A 205 8.65 8.50 14.64
CA PHE A 205 7.46 7.65 14.78
C PHE A 205 6.26 8.14 13.95
N GLY A 206 6.50 9.12 13.07
CA GLY A 206 5.46 9.78 12.30
C GLY A 206 4.49 10.59 13.17
N SER A 207 3.50 11.23 12.53
CA SER A 207 2.61 12.19 13.20
C SER A 207 1.53 11.59 14.11
N ILE A 208 1.31 10.28 14.07
CA ILE A 208 0.21 9.60 14.77
C ILE A 208 0.67 8.99 16.09
N TYR A 209 1.84 8.35 16.09
CA TYR A 209 2.42 7.67 17.24
C TYR A 209 3.55 8.49 17.89
N GLU A 210 3.37 9.81 17.96
CA GLU A 210 4.37 10.76 18.49
C GLU A 210 4.27 10.95 20.03
N ASN A 211 3.21 10.43 20.66
CA ASN A 211 2.93 10.62 22.09
C ASN A 211 3.21 9.33 22.89
N PHE A 212 4.45 9.16 23.34
CA PHE A 212 4.83 8.11 24.29
C PHE A 212 4.72 8.60 25.74
N ASP A 213 4.45 7.68 26.66
CA ASP A 213 4.56 7.96 28.09
C ASP A 213 6.03 8.20 28.51
N ALA A 214 6.22 8.76 29.71
CA ALA A 214 7.55 9.10 30.22
C ALA A 214 8.46 7.86 30.37
N GLU A 215 7.89 6.69 30.68
CA GLU A 215 8.64 5.44 30.83
C GLU A 215 9.25 5.00 29.50
N LYS A 216 8.45 5.02 28.41
CA LYS A 216 8.95 4.72 27.07
C LYS A 216 9.92 5.77 26.55
N ILE A 217 9.68 7.05 26.83
CA ILE A 217 10.63 8.11 26.46
C ILE A 217 11.98 7.85 27.14
N LYS A 218 11.98 7.46 28.42
CA LYS A 218 13.20 7.10 29.15
C LYS A 218 13.92 5.92 28.51
N VAL A 219 13.20 4.88 28.07
CA VAL A 219 13.78 3.75 27.33
C VAL A 219 14.53 4.22 26.07
N PHE A 220 13.94 5.16 25.31
CA PHE A 220 14.60 5.73 24.13
C PHE A 220 15.82 6.59 24.52
N ILE A 221 15.72 7.45 25.54
CA ILE A 221 16.83 8.27 26.05
C ILE A 221 18.01 7.39 26.45
N ASP A 222 17.75 6.35 27.24
CA ASP A 222 18.77 5.42 27.72
C ASP A 222 19.50 4.74 26.56
N ALA A 223 18.80 4.36 25.49
CA ALA A 223 19.38 3.77 24.29
C ALA A 223 20.21 4.77 23.47
N VAL A 224 19.64 5.94 23.13
CA VAL A 224 20.34 6.92 22.27
C VAL A 224 21.60 7.50 22.93
N ASN A 225 21.66 7.50 24.26
CA ASN A 225 22.86 7.92 24.99
C ASN A 225 23.99 6.88 24.95
N ARG A 226 23.70 5.61 24.67
CA ARG A 226 24.69 4.52 24.64
C ARG A 226 25.29 4.30 23.26
N ILE A 227 24.59 4.67 22.19
CA ILE A 227 25.06 4.41 20.83
C ILE A 227 26.15 5.40 20.39
N PRO A 228 27.13 4.95 19.58
CA PRO A 228 28.25 5.79 19.14
C PRO A 228 27.91 6.73 17.97
N TYR A 229 26.62 6.87 17.64
CA TYR A 229 26.13 7.60 16.46
C TYR A 229 25.64 8.99 16.83
N LYS A 230 25.69 9.93 15.88
CA LYS A 230 24.89 11.15 15.99
C LYS A 230 23.42 10.78 15.82
N VAL A 231 22.53 11.41 16.57
CA VAL A 231 21.10 11.10 16.52
C VAL A 231 20.30 12.35 16.20
N VAL A 232 19.48 12.31 15.16
CA VAL A 232 18.44 13.30 14.90
C VAL A 232 17.11 12.66 15.27
N TRP A 233 16.50 13.08 16.38
CA TRP A 233 15.24 12.53 16.85
C TRP A 233 14.12 13.55 16.69
N LYS A 234 13.21 13.25 15.76
CA LYS A 234 11.98 14.02 15.60
C LYS A 234 10.99 13.65 16.70
N SER A 235 10.77 14.58 17.64
CA SER A 235 9.82 14.42 18.74
C SER A 235 9.18 15.75 19.10
N LYS A 236 7.90 15.74 19.44
CA LYS A 236 7.21 16.90 20.04
C LYS A 236 7.19 16.84 21.57
N ALA A 237 7.60 15.71 22.15
CA ALA A 237 7.73 15.59 23.59
C ALA A 237 8.93 16.40 24.07
N SER A 238 8.84 16.94 25.29
CA SER A 238 9.97 17.56 25.97
C SER A 238 10.95 16.47 26.43
N VAL A 239 11.81 16.02 25.53
CA VAL A 239 12.90 15.09 25.81
C VAL A 239 14.07 15.88 26.41
N LYS A 240 14.47 15.55 27.65
CA LYS A 240 15.63 16.11 28.35
C LYS A 240 16.67 15.00 28.58
N ASP A 241 17.85 15.36 29.10
CA ASP A 241 18.88 14.41 29.55
C ASP A 241 19.47 13.52 28.44
N VAL A 242 19.62 14.08 27.24
CA VAL A 242 20.32 13.46 26.11
C VAL A 242 21.71 14.07 25.91
N GLY A 243 22.67 13.26 25.45
CA GLY A 243 24.03 13.71 25.16
C GLY A 243 24.11 14.72 24.01
N SER A 244 25.24 15.43 23.90
CA SER A 244 25.46 16.44 22.85
C SER A 244 25.48 15.87 21.43
N HIS A 245 25.62 14.55 21.28
CA HIS A 245 25.49 13.83 20.02
C HIS A 245 24.03 13.55 19.62
N VAL A 246 23.05 13.99 20.40
CA VAL A 246 21.62 13.84 20.14
C VAL A 246 20.98 15.20 19.93
N LYS A 247 20.28 15.36 18.81
CA LYS A 247 19.54 16.57 18.45
C LYS A 247 18.05 16.26 18.38
N ILE A 248 17.30 16.85 19.30
CA ILE A 248 15.84 16.77 19.32
C ILE A 248 15.27 17.88 18.44
N VAL A 249 14.41 17.53 17.50
CA VAL A 249 13.74 18.50 16.62
C VAL A 249 12.24 18.28 16.59
N ASN A 250 11.47 19.38 16.64
CA ASN A 250 10.01 19.29 16.54
C ASN A 250 9.55 18.85 15.14
N TRP A 251 10.36 19.15 14.12
CA TRP A 251 10.13 18.80 12.74
C TRP A 251 11.46 18.58 12.01
N ALA A 252 11.49 17.65 11.05
CA ALA A 252 12.67 17.35 10.26
C ALA A 252 12.29 17.14 8.78
N PRO A 253 13.10 17.63 7.82
CA PRO A 253 12.87 17.43 6.40
C PRO A 253 13.22 16.00 5.98
N GLN A 254 12.33 15.04 6.26
CA GLN A 254 12.61 13.61 6.11
C GLN A 254 13.02 13.20 4.68
N ASN A 255 12.41 13.78 3.65
CA ASN A 255 12.82 13.54 2.26
C ASN A 255 14.28 13.97 2.02
N ASP A 256 14.68 15.10 2.61
CA ASP A 256 16.01 15.67 2.39
C ASP A 256 17.08 14.97 3.25
N ILE A 257 16.68 14.34 4.36
CA ILE A 257 17.56 13.52 5.21
C ILE A 257 17.71 12.08 4.67
N LEU A 258 16.63 11.45 4.19
CA LEU A 258 16.58 10.01 3.88
C LEU A 258 16.15 9.65 2.46
N GLY A 259 15.52 10.56 1.71
CA GLY A 259 14.90 10.24 0.41
C GLY A 259 13.70 9.28 0.51
N MET A 260 13.16 9.04 1.70
CA MET A 260 12.17 7.98 1.96
C MET A 260 10.84 8.52 2.51
N PRO A 261 9.69 8.28 1.84
CA PRO A 261 8.37 8.56 2.41
C PRO A 261 7.91 7.44 3.37
N ILE A 262 7.27 7.80 4.47
CA ILE A 262 6.59 6.85 5.37
C ILE A 262 5.07 7.01 5.23
N SER A 263 4.35 5.91 5.00
CA SER A 263 2.89 5.84 5.02
C SER A 263 2.32 4.86 6.06
N ALA A 264 1.00 4.92 6.26
CA ALA A 264 0.25 4.52 7.44
C ALA A 264 -0.14 3.02 7.56
N ASP A 265 0.54 2.14 6.84
CA ASP A 265 0.40 0.66 6.84
C ASP A 265 1.59 -0.02 7.56
N GLN A 266 2.00 0.58 8.69
CA GLN A 266 3.35 0.42 9.28
C GLN A 266 3.74 -1.01 9.67
N ILE A 267 2.80 -1.88 10.08
CA ILE A 267 3.14 -3.27 10.46
C ILE A 267 3.49 -4.09 9.23
N ASP A 268 2.64 -4.07 8.20
CA ASP A 268 2.88 -4.81 6.98
C ASP A 268 4.04 -4.20 6.17
N ASN A 269 4.19 -2.88 6.19
CA ASN A 269 5.36 -2.21 5.62
C ASN A 269 6.66 -2.58 6.33
N ALA A 270 6.67 -2.68 7.67
CA ALA A 270 7.85 -3.15 8.40
C ALA A 270 8.24 -4.55 7.95
N LYS A 271 7.27 -5.44 7.72
CA LYS A 271 7.54 -6.78 7.17
C LYS A 271 8.07 -6.75 5.75
N GLN A 272 7.56 -5.85 4.90
CA GLN A 272 8.10 -5.64 3.55
C GLN A 272 9.56 -5.16 3.62
N VAL A 273 9.89 -4.22 4.52
CA VAL A 273 11.25 -3.74 4.77
C VAL A 273 12.16 -4.89 5.25
N VAL A 274 11.70 -5.70 6.20
CA VAL A 274 12.46 -6.88 6.69
C VAL A 274 12.68 -7.88 5.57
N ARG A 275 11.63 -8.19 4.79
CA ARG A 275 11.67 -9.14 3.67
C ARG A 275 12.63 -8.68 2.57
N ALA A 276 12.61 -7.38 2.26
CA ALA A 276 13.53 -6.74 1.33
C ALA A 276 14.97 -6.65 1.86
N GLY A 277 15.21 -7.07 3.11
CA GLY A 277 16.52 -6.99 3.75
C GLY A 277 16.99 -5.56 3.94
N LEU A 278 16.06 -4.63 4.16
CA LEU A 278 16.31 -3.20 4.36
C LEU A 278 16.35 -2.79 5.84
N GLY A 279 15.89 -3.66 6.73
CA GLY A 279 15.89 -3.38 8.16
C GLY A 279 15.37 -4.54 8.99
N ILE A 280 15.13 -4.25 10.25
CA ILE A 280 14.62 -5.20 11.24
C ILE A 280 13.32 -4.69 11.86
N GLU A 281 12.48 -5.60 12.32
CA GLU A 281 11.28 -5.28 13.08
C GLU A 281 11.59 -5.31 14.58
N ILE A 282 11.15 -4.28 15.31
CA ILE A 282 11.28 -4.22 16.77
C ILE A 282 9.88 -4.05 17.38
N ASN A 283 9.58 -4.82 18.44
CA ASN A 283 8.28 -4.79 19.10
C ASN A 283 8.16 -3.60 20.06
N ILE A 284 7.47 -2.54 19.62
CA ILE A 284 7.28 -1.32 20.41
C ILE A 284 6.46 -1.49 21.70
N ARG A 285 5.76 -2.61 21.88
CA ARG A 285 4.95 -2.87 23.10
C ARG A 285 5.76 -3.40 24.26
N LYS A 286 6.84 -4.13 23.99
CA LYS A 286 7.73 -4.74 25.00
C LYS A 286 9.16 -4.21 24.87
N LEU A 287 9.30 -2.99 24.33
CA LEU A 287 10.57 -2.41 23.96
C LEU A 287 11.40 -2.05 25.18
N THR A 288 12.66 -2.50 25.20
CA THR A 288 13.68 -2.08 26.15
C THR A 288 14.77 -1.27 25.45
N SER A 289 15.64 -0.59 26.23
CA SER A 289 16.75 0.17 25.67
C SER A 289 17.73 -0.75 24.92
N ASN A 290 17.94 -1.96 25.46
CA ASN A 290 18.80 -2.97 24.86
C ASN A 290 18.26 -3.44 23.49
N ASP A 291 16.94 -3.53 23.31
CA ASP A 291 16.36 -3.90 22.02
C ASP A 291 16.65 -2.84 20.95
N ILE A 292 16.63 -1.56 21.32
CA ILE A 292 16.98 -0.45 20.43
C ILE A 292 18.47 -0.49 20.11
N ASP A 293 19.32 -0.61 21.13
CA ASP A 293 20.78 -0.66 21.00
C ASP A 293 21.21 -1.82 20.08
N ASN A 294 20.72 -3.02 20.36
CA ASN A 294 20.98 -4.22 19.56
C ASN A 294 20.42 -4.08 18.14
N GLY A 295 19.25 -3.45 18.02
CA GLY A 295 18.60 -3.26 16.73
C GLY A 295 19.38 -2.33 15.81
N ILE A 296 19.84 -1.19 16.34
CA ILE A 296 20.71 -0.27 15.63
C ILE A 296 22.02 -0.99 15.29
N ALA A 297 22.68 -1.62 16.26
CA ALA A 297 23.94 -2.32 16.06
C ALA A 297 23.87 -3.39 14.95
N ARG A 298 22.76 -4.12 14.87
CA ARG A 298 22.54 -5.15 13.83
C ARG A 298 22.48 -4.59 12.42
N VAL A 299 21.99 -3.36 12.24
CA VAL A 299 21.86 -2.70 10.94
C VAL A 299 23.10 -1.86 10.62
N THR A 300 23.83 -1.37 11.63
CA THR A 300 24.91 -0.38 11.44
C THR A 300 26.32 -0.89 11.73
N THR A 301 26.48 -1.95 12.51
CA THR A 301 27.76 -2.22 13.21
C THR A 301 28.13 -3.66 13.47
N ASP A 302 27.36 -4.70 13.16
CA ASP A 302 27.65 -6.04 13.72
C ASP A 302 29.05 -6.56 13.29
N ARG A 303 30.05 -6.28 14.14
CA ARG A 303 31.46 -6.60 13.99
C ARG A 303 31.72 -8.10 14.18
N SER A 304 30.77 -8.82 14.77
CA SER A 304 30.85 -10.26 14.95
C SER A 304 30.39 -11.02 13.70
N ASN A 305 29.68 -10.35 12.79
CA ASN A 305 29.17 -10.97 11.57
C ASN A 305 28.97 -9.91 10.44
N LEU A 306 30.10 -9.44 9.88
CA LEU A 306 30.17 -8.40 8.83
C LEU A 306 29.20 -8.65 7.65
N LEU A 307 28.91 -9.92 7.35
CA LEU A 307 27.96 -10.36 6.33
C LEU A 307 26.54 -9.78 6.51
N PHE A 308 26.12 -9.47 7.74
CA PHE A 308 24.77 -8.95 7.99
C PHE A 308 24.64 -7.44 7.80
N THR A 309 25.67 -6.65 8.10
CA THR A 309 25.62 -5.19 7.94
C THR A 309 25.76 -4.79 6.47
N GLU A 310 26.68 -5.42 5.74
CA GLU A 310 26.84 -5.21 4.29
C GLU A 310 25.54 -5.52 3.57
N ARG A 311 24.84 -6.60 3.96
CA ARG A 311 23.55 -6.96 3.41
C ARG A 311 22.53 -5.82 3.43
N TYR A 312 22.33 -5.11 4.54
CA TYR A 312 21.32 -4.04 4.59
C TYR A 312 21.70 -2.86 3.68
N GLN A 313 22.97 -2.45 3.70
CA GLN A 313 23.45 -1.35 2.88
C GLN A 313 23.44 -1.70 1.39
N GLU A 314 23.86 -2.90 1.02
CA GLU A 314 23.84 -3.40 -0.35
C GLU A 314 22.41 -3.53 -0.86
N ASN A 315 21.49 -4.09 -0.07
CA ASN A 315 20.08 -4.15 -0.44
C ASN A 315 19.49 -2.76 -0.63
N ALA A 316 19.81 -1.80 0.25
CA ALA A 316 19.37 -0.41 0.10
C ALA A 316 19.90 0.21 -1.21
N LYS A 317 21.18 0.02 -1.53
CA LYS A 317 21.77 0.49 -2.81
C LYS A 317 21.12 -0.19 -4.01
N HIS A 318 20.90 -1.50 -3.96
CA HIS A 318 20.28 -2.26 -5.03
C HIS A 318 18.84 -1.80 -5.28
N ILE A 319 18.05 -1.66 -4.23
CA ILE A 319 16.66 -1.20 -4.29
C ILE A 319 16.59 0.24 -4.80
N SER A 320 17.45 1.12 -4.28
CA SER A 320 17.58 2.50 -4.77
C SER A 320 17.92 2.53 -6.26
N THR A 321 18.90 1.74 -6.70
CA THR A 321 19.27 1.60 -8.12
C THR A 321 18.07 1.13 -8.96
N ALA A 322 17.35 0.11 -8.51
CA ALA A 322 16.19 -0.41 -9.23
C ALA A 322 15.08 0.64 -9.38
N ILE A 323 14.77 1.40 -8.32
CA ILE A 323 13.78 2.47 -8.34
C ILE A 323 14.23 3.61 -9.29
N HIS A 324 15.49 4.04 -9.21
CA HIS A 324 16.04 5.09 -10.07
C HIS A 324 16.31 4.64 -11.52
N SER A 325 16.34 3.34 -11.79
CA SER A 325 16.52 2.79 -13.14
C SER A 325 15.27 2.92 -14.03
N GLN A 326 14.13 3.33 -13.46
CA GLN A 326 12.89 3.51 -14.20
C GLN A 326 13.05 4.59 -15.29
N ARG A 327 12.59 4.27 -16.50
CA ARG A 327 12.73 5.15 -17.68
C ARG A 327 11.98 6.48 -17.56
N ARG A 328 10.96 6.54 -16.72
CA ARG A 328 10.11 7.71 -16.51
C ARG A 328 9.88 7.87 -15.02
N SER A 329 9.71 9.11 -14.57
CA SER A 329 9.31 9.37 -13.20
C SER A 329 7.92 8.76 -12.93
N PRO A 330 7.60 8.45 -11.66
CA PRO A 330 6.24 8.07 -11.27
C PRO A 330 5.17 9.06 -11.74
N GLN A 331 5.48 10.35 -11.64
CA GLN A 331 4.62 11.46 -12.06
C GLN A 331 4.35 11.42 -13.57
N ASP A 332 5.41 11.37 -14.40
CA ASP A 332 5.27 11.31 -15.86
C ASP A 332 4.58 10.02 -16.32
N THR A 333 4.81 8.91 -15.62
CA THR A 333 4.15 7.64 -15.92
C THR A 333 2.65 7.72 -15.65
N ALA A 334 2.25 8.30 -14.50
CA ALA A 334 0.85 8.49 -14.16
C ALA A 334 0.14 9.41 -15.15
N VAL A 335 0.76 10.54 -15.48
CA VAL A 335 0.25 11.51 -16.45
C VAL A 335 0.14 10.89 -17.84
N GLY A 336 1.16 10.16 -18.30
CA GLY A 336 1.12 9.51 -19.61
C GLY A 336 0.02 8.46 -19.73
N TRP A 337 -0.26 7.72 -18.66
CA TRP A 337 -1.41 6.82 -18.59
C TRP A 337 -2.74 7.58 -18.59
N ALA A 338 -2.82 8.70 -17.88
CA ALA A 338 -4.01 9.55 -17.91
C ALA A 338 -4.29 10.07 -19.32
N GLU A 339 -3.30 10.64 -19.99
CA GLU A 339 -3.39 11.10 -21.37
C GLU A 339 -3.80 9.97 -22.33
N TYR A 340 -3.25 8.76 -22.14
CA TYR A 340 -3.65 7.59 -22.91
C TYR A 340 -5.14 7.25 -22.74
N ILE A 341 -5.65 7.25 -21.50
CA ILE A 341 -7.08 7.01 -21.21
C ILE A 341 -7.95 8.07 -21.89
N ILE A 342 -7.53 9.33 -21.84
CA ILE A 342 -8.25 10.46 -22.46
C ILE A 342 -8.30 10.28 -23.98
N ALA A 343 -7.14 10.08 -24.62
CA ALA A 343 -7.03 9.91 -26.06
C ALA A 343 -7.84 8.70 -26.58
N ASN A 344 -7.96 7.66 -25.77
CA ASN A 344 -8.67 6.43 -26.11
C ASN A 344 -10.08 6.35 -25.50
N LYS A 345 -10.69 7.48 -25.11
CA LYS A 345 -12.09 7.58 -24.63
C LYS A 345 -12.42 6.56 -23.53
N GLY A 346 -11.49 6.36 -22.58
CA GLY A 346 -11.62 5.41 -21.47
C GLY A 346 -10.89 4.08 -21.65
N ALA A 347 -10.23 3.85 -22.79
CA ALA A 347 -9.42 2.65 -23.07
C ALA A 347 -10.11 1.35 -22.65
N LYS A 348 -11.34 1.13 -23.14
CA LYS A 348 -12.18 -0.02 -22.75
C LYS A 348 -11.48 -1.37 -22.97
N HIS A 349 -10.57 -1.46 -23.94
CA HIS A 349 -9.76 -2.64 -24.25
C HIS A 349 -8.77 -3.04 -23.14
N LEU A 350 -8.50 -2.17 -22.16
CA LEU A 350 -7.68 -2.51 -21.00
C LEU A 350 -8.51 -3.13 -19.86
N ARG A 351 -9.84 -3.05 -19.93
CA ARG A 351 -10.74 -3.59 -18.91
C ARG A 351 -10.93 -5.09 -19.10
N MET A 352 -11.06 -5.82 -18.00
CA MET A 352 -11.25 -7.27 -18.02
C MET A 352 -12.66 -7.64 -18.53
N GLU A 353 -12.80 -8.35 -19.64
CA GLU A 353 -14.15 -8.74 -20.13
C GLU A 353 -14.97 -9.60 -19.14
N GLY A 354 -14.28 -10.32 -18.24
CA GLY A 354 -14.89 -11.16 -17.21
C GLY A 354 -15.86 -10.44 -16.25
N TYR A 355 -15.87 -9.11 -16.15
CA TYR A 355 -16.85 -8.41 -15.29
C TYR A 355 -18.29 -8.52 -15.79
N LYS A 356 -18.50 -8.89 -17.06
CA LYS A 356 -19.84 -9.12 -17.62
C LYS A 356 -20.40 -10.50 -17.27
N LEU A 357 -19.55 -11.40 -16.78
CA LEU A 357 -19.90 -12.77 -16.47
C LEU A 357 -20.54 -12.86 -15.09
N SER A 358 -21.48 -13.79 -14.95
CA SER A 358 -21.96 -14.20 -13.63
C SER A 358 -20.85 -14.88 -12.83
N ILE A 359 -21.03 -14.99 -11.51
CA ILE A 359 -20.09 -15.73 -10.64
C ILE A 359 -19.93 -17.18 -11.10
N VAL A 360 -21.00 -17.79 -11.64
CA VAL A 360 -20.98 -19.16 -12.14
C VAL A 360 -20.04 -19.29 -13.33
N GLU A 361 -20.20 -18.43 -14.34
CA GLU A 361 -19.37 -18.44 -15.55
C GLU A 361 -17.92 -18.01 -15.26
N PHE A 362 -17.74 -16.97 -14.45
CA PHE A 362 -16.41 -16.43 -14.12
C PHE A 362 -15.52 -17.46 -13.42
N TYR A 363 -16.09 -18.25 -12.51
CA TYR A 363 -15.39 -19.33 -11.81
C TYR A 363 -15.56 -20.71 -12.45
N MET A 364 -16.18 -20.79 -13.63
CA MET A 364 -16.45 -22.03 -14.36
C MET A 364 -17.14 -23.10 -13.51
N LEU A 365 -18.05 -22.71 -12.62
CA LEU A 365 -18.72 -23.62 -11.68
C LEU A 365 -19.65 -24.60 -12.42
N ASP A 366 -20.25 -24.15 -13.51
CA ASP A 366 -21.04 -24.94 -14.46
C ASP A 366 -20.21 -26.01 -15.15
N VAL A 367 -19.02 -25.66 -15.65
CA VAL A 367 -18.09 -26.60 -16.29
C VAL A 367 -17.53 -27.59 -15.27
N ALA A 368 -17.20 -27.13 -14.05
CA ALA A 368 -16.77 -28.01 -12.97
C ALA A 368 -17.86 -29.04 -12.59
N LEU A 369 -19.12 -28.61 -12.53
CA LEU A 369 -20.26 -29.50 -12.31
C LEU A 369 -20.40 -30.53 -13.45
N ALA A 370 -20.24 -30.11 -14.71
CA ALA A 370 -20.28 -31.02 -15.86
C ALA A 370 -19.19 -32.10 -15.77
N TRP A 371 -17.96 -31.73 -15.37
CA TRP A 371 -16.88 -32.70 -15.14
C TRP A 371 -17.19 -33.68 -14.01
N ILE A 372 -17.76 -33.21 -12.89
CA ILE A 372 -18.17 -34.08 -11.78
C ILE A 372 -19.19 -35.11 -12.26
N ILE A 373 -20.19 -34.69 -13.05
CA ILE A 373 -21.20 -35.59 -13.61
C ILE A 373 -20.54 -36.64 -14.52
N ILE A 374 -19.66 -36.23 -15.44
CA ILE A 374 -18.94 -37.15 -16.35
C ILE A 374 -18.15 -38.20 -15.56
N ILE A 375 -17.40 -37.77 -14.54
CA ILE A 375 -16.60 -38.68 -13.70
C ILE A 375 -17.51 -39.67 -12.97
N MET A 376 -18.61 -39.19 -12.38
CA MET A 376 -19.58 -40.04 -11.68
C MET A 376 -20.22 -41.07 -12.61
N THR A 377 -20.57 -40.67 -13.85
CA THR A 377 -21.09 -41.58 -14.87
C THR A 377 -20.07 -42.64 -15.26
N VAL A 378 -18.80 -42.26 -15.49
CA VAL A 378 -17.73 -43.21 -15.81
C VAL A 378 -17.52 -44.22 -14.67
N ILE A 379 -17.46 -43.75 -13.42
CA ILE A 379 -17.35 -44.62 -12.24
C ILE A 379 -18.55 -45.59 -12.16
N TYR A 380 -19.75 -45.10 -12.42
CA TYR A 380 -20.96 -45.93 -12.45
C TYR A 380 -20.89 -47.01 -13.53
N LEU A 381 -20.49 -46.65 -14.75
CA LEU A 381 -20.36 -47.58 -15.87
C LEU A 381 -19.28 -48.64 -15.61
N ILE A 382 -18.13 -48.25 -15.04
CA ILE A 382 -17.08 -49.18 -14.64
C ILE A 382 -17.62 -50.18 -13.60
N LYS A 383 -18.32 -49.70 -12.56
CA LYS A 383 -18.94 -50.58 -11.55
C LYS A 383 -19.96 -51.54 -12.15
N ARG A 384 -20.79 -51.07 -13.09
CA ARG A 384 -21.77 -51.91 -13.80
C ARG A 384 -21.09 -52.95 -14.66
N PHE A 385 -20.03 -52.57 -15.36
CA PHE A 385 -19.26 -53.47 -16.22
C PHE A 385 -18.52 -54.54 -15.41
N THR A 386 -17.89 -54.18 -14.29
CA THR A 386 -17.22 -55.15 -13.42
C THR A 386 -18.21 -56.10 -12.76
N GLN A 387 -19.37 -55.62 -12.32
CA GLN A 387 -20.46 -56.49 -11.86
C GLN A 387 -20.93 -57.44 -12.96
N PHE A 388 -21.12 -56.93 -14.19
CA PHE A 388 -21.54 -57.76 -15.32
C PHE A 388 -20.53 -58.88 -15.63
N ILE A 389 -19.22 -58.60 -15.57
CA ILE A 389 -18.17 -59.63 -15.71
C ILE A 389 -18.25 -60.62 -14.55
N TYR A 390 -18.35 -60.15 -13.30
CA TYR A 390 -18.39 -61.00 -12.12
C TYR A 390 -19.62 -61.93 -12.08
N PHE A 391 -20.76 -61.51 -12.61
CA PHE A 391 -21.97 -62.35 -12.71
C PHE A 391 -21.98 -63.30 -13.91
N ARG A 392 -21.02 -63.19 -14.83
CA ARG A 392 -20.89 -64.09 -16.00
C ARG A 392 -19.75 -65.10 -15.90
N CYS A 393 -18.80 -64.90 -14.98
CA CYS A 393 -17.88 -65.94 -14.51
C CYS A 393 -18.53 -66.72 -13.38
#